data_AF-A0A383EYW8-F1
#
_entry.id   AF-A0A383EYW8-F1
#
_cell.length_a   1.000
_cell.length_b   1.000
_cell.length_c   1.000
_cell.angle_alpha   90.00
_cell.angle_beta   90.00
_cell.angle_gamma   90.00
#
_symmetry.space_group_name_H-M   'P 1'
#
loop_
_entity.id
_entity.type
_entity.pdbx_description
1 polymer ?
#
loop_
_entity_poly.entity_id
_entity_poly.type
_entity_poly.pdbx_seq_one_letter_code
_entity_poly.pdbx_strand_id
1 'polypeptide(L)'
;CSINETGLHFTPVLKSITLTNGVGENVENNIVGGGVFARNSNPQLENVLITGCSAWAGSAIYSNNGSVGDTTTIKNCVFSGNTAGGNDGTVHFSGSHLKLVNTLISDNSGGGLRMGGAHYGSIINSTIIDNVNDMGVMLQSGTYKIINSIISGNESTQLRILSSCNLTIEYSDIDGGQDSVLVEENAVLNWGSGNIDVDPTFVDTANGNYNLLASSQLINAGHPDSTD
;
A
#
# COMPACT_ATOMS: atom_id res chain seq x y z
N CYS A 1 16.15 -12.25 10.46
CA CYS A 1 17.30 -12.99 9.86
C CYS A 1 18.37 -11.95 9.57
N SER A 2 19.48 -11.95 10.32
CA SER A 2 20.50 -10.89 10.28
C SER A 2 21.33 -10.94 9.00
N ILE A 3 21.76 -9.74 8.59
CA ILE A 3 22.40 -9.35 7.33
C ILE A 3 23.83 -9.94 7.26
N ASN A 4 24.23 -10.51 6.11
CA ASN A 4 25.63 -10.82 5.81
C ASN A 4 26.25 -9.67 5.00
N GLU A 5 27.45 -9.26 5.39
CA GLU A 5 28.29 -8.19 4.82
C GLU A 5 28.80 -8.43 3.38
N THR A 6 28.09 -9.20 2.56
CA THR A 6 28.60 -9.62 1.23
C THR A 6 27.78 -9.13 0.04
N GLY A 7 26.87 -8.16 0.19
CA GLY A 7 26.05 -7.69 -0.94
C GLY A 7 25.16 -8.77 -1.55
N LEU A 8 24.84 -9.81 -0.78
CA LEU A 8 23.84 -10.80 -1.16
C LEU A 8 22.45 -10.19 -0.93
N HIS A 9 21.83 -9.72 -2.01
CA HIS A 9 20.41 -9.38 -2.02
C HIS A 9 19.61 -10.65 -1.74
N PHE A 10 19.12 -10.79 -0.51
CA PHE A 10 18.22 -11.87 -0.14
C PHE A 10 16.79 -11.47 -0.53
N THR A 11 16.13 -12.33 -1.29
CA THR A 11 14.73 -12.16 -1.73
C THR A 11 13.88 -13.20 -0.99
N PRO A 12 13.46 -12.93 0.26
CA PRO A 12 12.60 -13.86 0.99
C PRO A 12 11.26 -13.99 0.27
N VAL A 13 10.72 -15.20 0.21
CA VAL A 13 9.39 -15.47 -0.34
C VAL A 13 8.49 -15.97 0.79
N LEU A 14 7.41 -15.24 1.06
CA LEU A 14 6.35 -15.66 1.98
C LEU A 14 5.12 -16.01 1.15
N LYS A 15 4.61 -17.23 1.31
CA LYS A 15 3.50 -17.72 0.51
C LYS A 15 2.50 -18.51 1.34
N SER A 16 1.22 -18.14 1.26
CA SER A 16 0.11 -18.90 1.88
C SER A 16 0.27 -19.06 3.40
N ILE A 17 0.61 -17.96 4.09
CA ILE A 17 0.80 -17.93 5.54
C ILE A 17 0.08 -16.75 6.18
N THR A 18 -0.12 -16.84 7.49
CA THR A 18 -0.62 -15.74 8.33
C THR A 18 0.47 -15.29 9.29
N LEU A 19 0.74 -13.99 9.34
CA LEU A 19 1.56 -13.34 10.35
C LEU A 19 0.63 -12.54 11.27
N THR A 20 0.74 -12.75 12.58
CA THR A 20 -0.16 -12.08 13.52
C THR A 20 0.51 -11.72 14.83
N ASN A 21 0.05 -10.63 15.45
CA ASN A 21 0.51 -10.13 16.75
C ASN A 21 2.03 -9.88 16.81
N GLY A 22 2.65 -9.63 15.66
CA GLY A 22 4.05 -9.29 15.58
C GLY A 22 4.30 -7.87 16.09
N VAL A 23 5.41 -7.68 16.79
CA VAL A 23 5.84 -6.38 17.32
C VAL A 23 7.14 -5.99 16.63
N GLY A 24 7.24 -4.74 16.19
CA GLY A 24 8.39 -4.29 15.41
C GLY A 24 9.73 -4.41 16.13
N GLU A 25 10.79 -4.44 15.33
CA GLU A 25 12.18 -4.50 15.78
C GLU A 25 12.73 -3.09 16.00
N ASN A 26 13.56 -2.90 17.02
CA ASN A 26 14.22 -1.61 17.25
C ASN A 26 15.42 -1.45 16.31
N VAL A 27 15.31 -0.50 15.38
CA VAL A 27 16.35 -0.13 14.43
C VAL A 27 16.58 1.37 14.54
N GLU A 28 17.79 1.76 14.93
CA GLU A 28 18.20 3.17 15.02
C GLU A 28 17.23 4.03 15.87
N ASN A 29 16.72 3.46 16.97
CA ASN A 29 15.73 4.04 17.89
C ASN A 29 14.28 4.11 17.36
N ASN A 30 13.97 3.42 16.27
CA ASN A 30 12.60 3.28 15.76
C ASN A 30 12.15 1.83 15.77
N ILE A 31 10.91 1.57 16.23
CA ILE A 31 10.30 0.24 16.21
C ILE A 31 9.66 0.02 14.85
N VAL A 32 10.12 -0.93 14.04
CA VAL A 32 9.67 -1.07 12.64
C VAL A 32 9.35 -2.51 12.25
N GLY A 33 8.44 -2.70 11.30
CA GLY A 33 8.21 -4.00 10.66
C GLY A 33 7.61 -5.06 11.58
N GLY A 34 6.43 -4.80 12.15
CA GLY A 34 5.78 -5.70 13.10
C GLY A 34 5.47 -7.09 12.52
N GLY A 35 4.95 -7.14 11.28
CA GLY A 35 4.80 -8.40 10.54
C GLY A 35 6.06 -8.77 9.77
N VAL A 36 6.52 -7.89 8.89
CA VAL A 36 7.73 -8.07 8.08
C VAL A 36 8.64 -6.86 8.24
N PHE A 37 9.87 -7.12 8.68
CA PHE A 37 10.97 -6.17 8.62
C PHE A 37 11.95 -6.60 7.51
N ALA A 38 12.14 -5.72 6.52
CA ALA A 38 13.03 -5.93 5.38
C ALA A 38 14.00 -4.75 5.26
N ARG A 39 15.29 -5.02 5.44
CA ARG A 39 16.37 -4.05 5.23
C ARG A 39 17.39 -4.61 4.25
N ASN A 40 17.69 -3.86 3.19
CA ASN A 40 18.56 -4.30 2.09
C ASN A 40 18.10 -5.63 1.46
N SER A 41 16.79 -5.85 1.43
CA SER A 41 16.14 -7.07 0.95
C SER A 41 14.82 -6.75 0.24
N ASN A 42 14.38 -7.61 -0.67
CA ASN A 42 13.15 -7.42 -1.45
C ASN A 42 12.16 -8.55 -1.19
N PRO A 43 11.40 -8.50 -0.08
CA PRO A 43 10.47 -9.58 0.25
C PRO A 43 9.42 -9.74 -0.86
N GLN A 44 9.08 -10.99 -1.21
CA GLN A 44 8.00 -11.31 -2.13
C GLN A 44 6.88 -11.99 -1.34
N LEU A 45 5.66 -11.50 -1.47
CA LEU A 45 4.51 -12.00 -0.72
C LEU A 45 3.41 -12.46 -1.68
N GLU A 46 2.90 -13.67 -1.45
CA GLU A 46 1.78 -14.23 -2.22
C GLU A 46 0.77 -14.94 -1.31
N ASN A 47 -0.50 -14.54 -1.34
CA ASN A 47 -1.54 -15.15 -0.49
C ASN A 47 -1.19 -15.05 1.01
N VAL A 48 -0.74 -13.89 1.47
CA VAL A 48 -0.32 -13.67 2.88
C VAL A 48 -1.34 -12.78 3.59
N LEU A 49 -1.71 -13.18 4.80
CA LEU A 49 -2.46 -12.34 5.74
C LEU A 49 -1.51 -11.77 6.81
N ILE A 50 -1.50 -10.46 7.01
CA ILE A 50 -0.80 -9.81 8.13
C ILE A 50 -1.81 -9.04 8.97
N THR A 51 -1.96 -9.40 10.25
CA THR A 51 -3.01 -8.82 11.10
C THR A 51 -2.65 -8.72 12.58
N GLY A 52 -3.11 -7.66 13.25
CA GLY A 52 -2.82 -7.43 14.67
C GLY A 52 -1.35 -7.10 14.95
N CYS A 53 -0.56 -6.77 13.93
CA CYS A 53 0.83 -6.39 14.12
C CYS A 53 0.97 -4.93 14.52
N SER A 54 2.00 -4.61 15.31
CA SER A 54 2.23 -3.27 15.86
C SER A 54 3.68 -2.84 15.71
N ALA A 55 3.90 -1.61 15.25
CA ALA A 55 5.21 -0.97 15.21
C ALA A 55 5.05 0.56 15.26
N TRP A 56 6.16 1.30 15.29
CA TRP A 56 6.12 2.75 15.05
C TRP A 56 5.85 3.04 13.57
N ALA A 57 6.62 2.45 12.65
CA ALA A 57 6.41 2.58 11.21
C ALA A 57 6.37 1.19 10.53
N GLY A 58 5.51 1.04 9.52
CA GLY A 58 5.39 -0.22 8.80
C GLY A 58 4.99 -1.38 9.70
N SER A 59 3.90 -1.21 10.45
CA SER A 59 3.41 -2.22 11.42
C SER A 59 3.10 -3.56 10.76
N ALA A 60 2.52 -3.56 9.55
CA ALA A 60 2.40 -4.77 8.74
C ALA A 60 3.74 -5.08 8.06
N ILE A 61 4.27 -4.12 7.30
CA ILE A 61 5.51 -4.28 6.54
C ILE A 61 6.31 -3.00 6.62
N TYR A 62 7.58 -3.12 6.99
CA TYR A 62 8.58 -2.10 6.78
C TYR A 62 9.64 -2.62 5.82
N SER A 63 9.87 -1.89 4.73
CA SER A 63 10.93 -2.17 3.75
C SER A 63 11.80 -0.95 3.52
N ASN A 64 13.11 -1.14 3.64
CA ASN A 64 14.11 -0.16 3.27
C ASN A 64 15.27 -0.83 2.52
N ASN A 65 15.37 -0.57 1.23
CA ASN A 65 16.41 -1.15 0.38
C ASN A 65 16.79 -0.20 -0.75
N GLY A 66 17.82 0.63 -0.56
CA GLY A 66 18.29 1.62 -1.54
C GLY A 66 18.83 1.07 -2.88
N SER A 67 18.68 -0.22 -3.16
CA SER A 67 18.96 -0.81 -4.47
C SER A 67 17.92 -0.34 -5.49
N VAL A 68 18.35 0.43 -6.49
CA VAL A 68 17.51 1.00 -7.55
C VAL A 68 17.05 -0.02 -8.61
N GLY A 69 17.34 -1.32 -8.46
CA GLY A 69 17.04 -2.33 -9.46
C GLY A 69 15.92 -3.31 -9.10
N ASP A 70 15.64 -3.48 -7.82
CA ASP A 70 14.80 -4.60 -7.36
C ASP A 70 13.38 -4.18 -7.01
N THR A 71 12.41 -5.08 -7.22
CA THR A 71 11.00 -4.84 -6.94
C THR A 71 10.44 -5.86 -5.97
N THR A 72 9.87 -5.38 -4.87
CA THR A 72 9.02 -6.17 -3.98
C THR A 72 7.66 -6.35 -4.65
N THR A 73 7.25 -7.60 -4.89
CA THR A 73 5.89 -7.92 -5.36
C THR A 73 5.06 -8.45 -4.19
N ILE A 74 3.92 -7.82 -3.97
CA ILE A 74 2.90 -8.25 -3.02
C ILE A 74 1.64 -8.57 -3.82
N LYS A 75 1.22 -9.84 -3.79
CA LYS A 75 0.12 -10.34 -4.60
C LYS A 75 -0.89 -11.13 -3.75
N ASN A 76 -2.18 -10.87 -3.95
CA ASN A 76 -3.26 -11.62 -3.30
C ASN A 76 -3.15 -11.58 -1.76
N CYS A 77 -2.67 -10.49 -1.20
CA CYS A 77 -2.44 -10.37 0.24
C CYS A 77 -3.58 -9.60 0.92
N VAL A 78 -3.64 -9.71 2.24
CA VAL A 78 -4.54 -8.93 3.09
C VAL A 78 -3.74 -8.39 4.26
N PHE A 79 -3.74 -7.07 4.45
CA PHE A 79 -3.13 -6.40 5.60
C PHE A 79 -4.22 -5.64 6.36
N SER A 80 -4.64 -6.18 7.51
CA SER A 80 -5.75 -5.59 8.25
C SER A 80 -5.61 -5.61 9.76
N GLY A 81 -6.17 -4.61 10.44
CA GLY A 81 -6.11 -4.50 11.90
C GLY A 81 -4.69 -4.32 12.45
N ASN A 82 -3.78 -3.71 11.68
CA ASN A 82 -2.42 -3.41 12.13
C ASN A 82 -2.32 -1.97 12.66
N THR A 83 -1.37 -1.72 13.56
CA THR A 83 -1.25 -0.41 14.25
C THR A 83 0.16 0.15 14.12
N ALA A 84 0.31 1.23 13.34
CA ALA A 84 1.53 2.04 13.27
C ALA A 84 1.37 3.28 14.17
N GLY A 85 2.30 3.49 15.11
CA GLY A 85 2.24 4.62 16.05
C GLY A 85 2.75 5.96 15.48
N GLY A 86 3.55 5.92 14.43
CA GLY A 86 4.19 7.09 13.82
C GLY A 86 3.39 7.75 12.71
N ASN A 87 2.21 7.22 12.36
CA ASN A 87 1.40 7.69 11.24
C ASN A 87 2.20 7.74 9.93
N ASP A 88 2.98 6.68 9.68
CA ASP A 88 3.92 6.55 8.58
C ASP A 88 3.52 5.39 7.65
N GLY A 89 2.23 5.06 7.62
CA GLY A 89 1.67 3.91 6.92
C GLY A 89 1.94 2.58 7.64
N THR A 90 0.94 1.71 7.65
CA THR A 90 1.07 0.33 8.13
C THR A 90 1.87 -0.55 7.16
N VAL A 91 1.82 -0.22 5.88
CA VAL A 91 2.78 -0.68 4.87
C VAL A 91 3.70 0.48 4.52
N HIS A 92 4.99 0.34 4.80
CA HIS A 92 5.97 1.40 4.63
C HIS A 92 7.12 0.93 3.74
N PHE A 93 7.30 1.60 2.60
CA PHE A 93 8.42 1.39 1.69
C PHE A 93 9.24 2.67 1.57
N SER A 94 10.48 2.65 2.06
CA SER A 94 11.41 3.77 1.96
C SER A 94 12.60 3.37 1.14
N GLY A 95 12.78 3.99 -0.02
CA GLY A 95 13.92 3.72 -0.87
C GLY A 95 13.78 2.42 -1.67
N SER A 96 12.58 1.90 -1.95
CA SER A 96 12.41 0.60 -2.63
C SER A 96 11.24 0.58 -3.61
N HIS A 97 11.31 -0.26 -4.64
CA HIS A 97 10.19 -0.46 -5.57
C HIS A 97 9.15 -1.42 -4.99
N LEU A 98 7.87 -1.11 -5.24
CA LEU A 98 6.74 -1.93 -4.85
C LEU A 98 5.79 -2.16 -6.02
N LYS A 99 5.35 -3.40 -6.17
CA LYS A 99 4.21 -3.76 -7.01
C LYS A 99 3.17 -4.47 -6.14
N LEU A 100 2.06 -3.78 -5.88
CA LEU A 100 0.91 -4.28 -5.15
C LEU A 100 -0.16 -4.74 -6.16
N VAL A 101 -0.58 -6.00 -6.06
CA VAL A 101 -1.52 -6.61 -7.01
C VAL A 101 -2.58 -7.39 -6.24
N ASN A 102 -3.87 -7.19 -6.56
CA ASN A 102 -4.96 -7.97 -5.98
C ASN A 102 -4.90 -8.01 -4.45
N THR A 103 -4.55 -6.90 -3.80
CA THR A 103 -4.26 -6.87 -2.36
C THR A 103 -5.20 -5.90 -1.64
N LEU A 104 -5.60 -6.29 -0.44
CA LEU A 104 -6.43 -5.48 0.45
C LEU A 104 -5.56 -4.89 1.59
N ILE A 105 -5.65 -3.58 1.80
CA ILE A 105 -5.10 -2.87 2.97
C ILE A 105 -6.28 -2.18 3.66
N SER A 106 -6.80 -2.76 4.74
CA SER A 106 -8.01 -2.27 5.39
C SER A 106 -7.93 -2.18 6.90
N ASP A 107 -8.74 -1.31 7.51
CA ASP A 107 -8.95 -1.30 8.96
C ASP A 107 -7.66 -1.16 9.77
N ASN A 108 -6.65 -0.46 9.22
CA ASN A 108 -5.39 -0.26 9.92
C ASN A 108 -5.34 1.14 10.56
N SER A 109 -4.60 1.26 11.67
CA SER A 109 -4.32 2.53 12.33
C SER A 109 -2.91 3.02 12.01
N GLY A 110 -2.78 4.31 11.73
CA GLY A 110 -1.52 4.96 11.32
C GLY A 110 -1.32 5.01 9.80
N GLY A 111 -2.41 4.93 9.03
CA GLY A 111 -2.44 5.00 7.58
C GLY A 111 -2.30 3.66 6.85
N GLY A 112 -2.67 3.65 5.57
CA GLY A 112 -2.62 2.44 4.74
C GLY A 112 -1.21 2.17 4.22
N LEU A 113 -0.80 2.93 3.21
CA LEU A 113 0.44 2.73 2.47
C LEU A 113 1.25 4.03 2.39
N ARG A 114 2.54 3.95 2.74
CA ARG A 114 3.53 5.01 2.52
C ARG A 114 4.64 4.52 1.60
N MET A 115 4.92 5.28 0.55
CA MET A 115 6.09 5.06 -0.31
C MET A 115 6.93 6.32 -0.44
N GLY A 116 8.24 6.19 -0.27
CA GLY A 116 9.21 7.28 -0.33
C GLY A 116 10.53 6.90 -1.02
N GLY A 117 11.30 7.88 -1.50
CA GLY A 117 12.75 7.71 -1.72
C GLY A 117 13.28 7.69 -3.16
N ALA A 118 12.55 8.25 -4.13
CA ALA A 118 12.90 8.33 -5.57
C ALA A 118 12.84 6.98 -6.32
N HIS A 119 11.69 6.31 -6.24
CA HIS A 119 11.48 4.94 -6.73
C HIS A 119 10.19 4.77 -7.53
N TYR A 120 10.08 3.64 -8.24
CA TYR A 120 8.87 3.21 -8.93
C TYR A 120 7.92 2.43 -8.03
N GLY A 121 6.61 2.70 -8.14
CA GLY A 121 5.57 1.90 -7.48
C GLY A 121 4.33 1.71 -8.33
N SER A 122 3.63 0.59 -8.13
CA SER A 122 2.34 0.35 -8.78
C SER A 122 1.36 -0.32 -7.82
N ILE A 123 0.12 0.16 -7.85
CA ILE A 123 -1.04 -0.40 -7.15
C ILE A 123 -2.04 -0.81 -8.24
N ILE A 124 -2.32 -2.10 -8.34
CA ILE A 124 -3.10 -2.69 -9.43
C ILE A 124 -4.16 -3.60 -8.82
N ASN A 125 -5.42 -3.46 -9.23
CA ASN A 125 -6.52 -4.34 -8.79
C ASN A 125 -6.60 -4.44 -7.26
N SER A 126 -6.25 -3.38 -6.54
CA SER A 126 -6.08 -3.42 -5.09
C SER A 126 -7.02 -2.44 -4.40
N THR A 127 -7.34 -2.72 -3.14
CA THR A 127 -8.26 -1.92 -2.34
C THR A 127 -7.52 -1.41 -1.09
N ILE A 128 -7.52 -0.10 -0.89
CA ILE A 128 -6.95 0.55 0.30
C ILE A 128 -8.04 1.39 0.94
N ILE A 129 -8.57 0.91 2.06
CA ILE A 129 -9.86 1.37 2.58
C ILE A 129 -9.92 1.39 4.10
N ASP A 130 -10.71 2.29 4.68
CA ASP A 130 -11.00 2.34 6.12
C ASP A 130 -9.73 2.37 7.00
N ASN A 131 -8.62 2.94 6.50
CA ASN A 131 -7.44 3.17 7.31
C ASN A 131 -7.57 4.51 8.05
N VAL A 132 -7.23 4.50 9.33
CA VAL A 132 -7.46 5.60 10.28
C VAL A 132 -6.14 6.12 10.85
N ASN A 133 -6.22 7.24 11.57
CA ASN A 133 -5.09 7.93 12.20
C ASN A 133 -3.98 8.38 11.24
N ASP A 134 -4.21 8.36 9.92
CA ASP A 134 -3.41 9.03 8.88
C ASP A 134 -4.17 8.94 7.53
N MET A 135 -3.44 8.83 6.41
CA MET A 135 -3.94 8.86 5.04
C MET A 135 -4.03 7.43 4.47
N GLY A 136 -4.86 7.23 3.45
CA GLY A 136 -4.93 5.96 2.74
C GLY A 136 -3.60 5.63 2.08
N VAL A 137 -3.15 6.53 1.20
CA VAL A 137 -1.88 6.40 0.48
C VAL A 137 -1.09 7.71 0.50
N MET A 138 0.15 7.64 0.97
CA MET A 138 1.11 8.75 0.96
C MET A 138 2.30 8.41 0.06
N LEU A 139 2.58 9.25 -0.92
CA LEU A 139 3.67 9.05 -1.87
C LEU A 139 4.61 10.26 -1.90
N GLN A 140 5.91 10.02 -1.86
CA GLN A 140 6.92 11.07 -1.91
C GLN A 140 8.09 10.63 -2.77
N SER A 141 8.58 11.50 -3.66
CA SER A 141 9.77 11.23 -4.48
C SER A 141 9.68 9.92 -5.27
N GLY A 142 9.36 9.98 -6.56
CA GLY A 142 9.28 8.78 -7.38
C GLY A 142 8.22 8.86 -8.46
N THR A 143 7.99 7.73 -9.14
CA THR A 143 6.95 7.60 -10.16
C THR A 143 6.02 6.44 -9.81
N TYR A 144 4.75 6.75 -9.65
CA TYR A 144 3.75 5.82 -9.16
C TYR A 144 2.59 5.68 -10.13
N LYS A 145 1.98 4.49 -10.15
CA LYS A 145 0.76 4.22 -10.89
C LYS A 145 -0.29 3.57 -10.01
N ILE A 146 -1.53 4.03 -10.11
CA ILE A 146 -2.71 3.39 -9.52
C ILE A 146 -3.63 3.04 -10.67
N ILE A 147 -3.95 1.76 -10.81
CA ILE A 147 -4.74 1.24 -11.93
C ILE A 147 -5.78 0.25 -11.40
N ASN A 148 -7.02 0.33 -11.88
CA ASN A 148 -8.09 -0.62 -11.53
C ASN A 148 -8.24 -0.81 -10.01
N SER A 149 -8.01 0.23 -9.22
CA SER A 149 -7.91 0.12 -7.77
C SER A 149 -8.96 0.99 -7.08
N ILE A 150 -9.26 0.66 -5.83
CA ILE A 150 -10.25 1.37 -5.00
C ILE A 150 -9.51 1.99 -3.83
N ILE A 151 -9.54 3.32 -3.71
CA ILE A 151 -9.00 4.06 -2.57
C ILE A 151 -10.14 4.91 -1.97
N SER A 152 -10.69 4.49 -0.83
CA SER A 152 -11.92 5.05 -0.28
C SER A 152 -11.96 4.96 1.25
N GLY A 153 -12.78 5.77 1.93
CA GLY A 153 -13.08 5.59 3.35
C GLY A 153 -11.91 5.84 4.33
N ASN A 154 -10.73 6.26 3.86
CA ASN A 154 -9.60 6.57 4.73
C ASN A 154 -9.81 7.92 5.45
N GLU A 155 -9.45 8.01 6.73
CA GLU A 155 -9.94 9.07 7.65
C GLU A 155 -9.51 10.49 7.25
N SER A 156 -8.22 10.74 7.00
CA SER A 156 -7.73 12.10 6.71
C SER A 156 -7.82 12.47 5.22
N THR A 157 -7.28 11.63 4.35
CA THR A 157 -7.27 11.85 2.90
C THR A 157 -7.04 10.52 2.22
N GLN A 158 -7.66 10.31 1.06
CA GLN A 158 -7.45 9.10 0.25
C GLN A 158 -6.01 9.02 -0.26
N LEU A 159 -5.52 10.13 -0.84
CA LEU A 159 -4.23 10.22 -1.50
C LEU A 159 -3.53 11.54 -1.15
N ARG A 160 -2.26 11.46 -0.77
CA ARG A 160 -1.35 12.62 -0.71
C ARG A 160 -0.07 12.35 -1.44
N ILE A 161 0.33 13.30 -2.28
CA ILE A 161 1.58 13.26 -3.03
C ILE A 161 2.44 14.47 -2.67
N LEU A 162 3.68 14.21 -2.24
CA LEU A 162 4.66 15.20 -1.78
C LEU A 162 5.81 15.38 -2.78
N SER A 163 6.79 16.24 -2.46
CA SER A 163 7.90 16.63 -3.35
C SER A 163 8.42 15.55 -4.28
N SER A 164 8.59 15.95 -5.54
CA SER A 164 9.19 15.13 -6.61
C SER A 164 8.46 13.79 -6.84
N CYS A 165 7.20 13.69 -6.44
CA CYS A 165 6.32 12.57 -6.78
C CYS A 165 5.61 12.82 -8.11
N ASN A 166 5.59 11.83 -8.99
CA ASN A 166 4.77 11.81 -10.19
C ASN A 166 3.81 10.62 -10.08
N LEU A 167 2.52 10.90 -9.86
CA LEU A 167 1.49 9.88 -9.75
C LEU A 167 0.63 9.90 -11.01
N THR A 168 0.38 8.72 -11.58
CA THR A 168 -0.65 8.53 -12.62
C THR A 168 -1.75 7.63 -12.07
N ILE A 169 -3.00 8.03 -12.26
CA ILE A 169 -4.17 7.24 -11.84
C ILE A 169 -5.04 7.00 -13.06
N GLU A 170 -5.41 5.75 -13.32
CA GLU A 170 -6.23 5.33 -14.46
C GLU A 170 -7.22 4.23 -14.03
N TYR A 171 -8.44 4.24 -14.59
CA TYR A 171 -9.47 3.21 -14.36
C TYR A 171 -9.72 2.85 -12.89
N SER A 172 -9.54 3.82 -11.99
CA SER A 172 -9.61 3.59 -10.54
C SER A 172 -10.76 4.36 -9.91
N ASP A 173 -11.28 3.83 -8.81
CA ASP A 173 -12.30 4.49 -8.01
C ASP A 173 -11.64 5.18 -6.81
N ILE A 174 -11.69 6.51 -6.81
CA ILE A 174 -11.08 7.34 -5.77
C ILE A 174 -12.20 8.15 -5.13
N ASP A 175 -12.43 7.92 -3.85
CA ASP A 175 -13.47 8.61 -3.08
C ASP A 175 -13.21 10.13 -3.05
N GLY A 176 -14.18 10.90 -3.53
CA GLY A 176 -14.08 12.36 -3.73
C GLY A 176 -13.34 12.77 -5.01
N GLY A 177 -13.00 11.80 -5.88
CA GLY A 177 -12.46 12.01 -7.21
C GLY A 177 -11.10 12.74 -7.22
N GLN A 178 -10.82 13.44 -8.32
CA GLN A 178 -9.54 14.14 -8.51
C GLN A 178 -9.30 15.23 -7.45
N ASP A 179 -10.37 15.92 -7.04
CA ASP A 179 -10.30 17.04 -6.09
C ASP A 179 -9.93 16.59 -4.66
N SER A 180 -10.11 15.30 -4.34
CA SER A 180 -9.71 14.72 -3.05
C SER A 180 -8.20 14.50 -2.91
N VAL A 181 -7.45 14.52 -4.02
CA VAL A 181 -6.02 14.22 -3.99
C VAL A 181 -5.24 15.44 -3.50
N LEU A 182 -4.58 15.32 -2.36
CA LEU A 182 -3.72 16.36 -1.83
C LEU A 182 -2.38 16.38 -2.58
N VAL A 183 -2.21 17.34 -3.48
CA VAL A 183 -0.99 17.56 -4.25
C VAL A 183 -0.18 18.69 -3.63
N GLU A 184 1.04 18.40 -3.17
CA GLU A 184 1.90 19.38 -2.51
C GLU A 184 3.21 19.65 -3.26
N GLU A 185 3.76 20.85 -3.02
CA GLU A 185 5.06 21.28 -3.53
C GLU A 185 5.16 21.17 -5.07
N ASN A 186 6.11 20.40 -5.57
CA ASN A 186 6.34 20.16 -6.99
C ASN A 186 5.88 18.77 -7.44
N ALA A 187 4.99 18.12 -6.68
CA ALA A 187 4.39 16.87 -7.09
C ALA A 187 3.51 17.05 -8.33
N VAL A 188 3.40 16.00 -9.14
CA VAL A 188 2.63 16.00 -10.38
C VAL A 188 1.60 14.87 -10.29
N LEU A 189 0.32 15.25 -10.33
CA LEU A 189 -0.79 14.33 -10.52
C LEU A 189 -1.16 14.30 -12.01
N ASN A 190 -1.09 13.11 -12.60
CA ASN A 190 -1.62 12.84 -13.94
C ASN A 190 -2.91 12.05 -13.77
N TRP A 191 -4.03 12.76 -13.82
CA TRP A 191 -5.35 12.14 -13.79
C TRP A 191 -5.68 11.59 -15.18
N GLY A 192 -5.47 10.30 -15.37
CA GLY A 192 -5.74 9.62 -16.63
C GLY A 192 -7.23 9.33 -16.83
N SER A 193 -7.52 8.50 -17.83
CA SER A 193 -8.89 8.14 -18.20
C SER A 193 -9.49 7.06 -17.29
N GLY A 194 -10.82 6.96 -17.29
CA GLY A 194 -11.55 5.84 -16.68
C GLY A 194 -11.66 5.91 -15.16
N ASN A 195 -11.10 6.93 -14.51
CA ASN A 195 -11.29 7.13 -13.09
C ASN A 195 -12.73 7.55 -12.79
N ILE A 196 -13.27 7.03 -11.70
CA ILE A 196 -14.62 7.29 -11.21
C ILE A 196 -14.57 7.62 -9.71
N ASP A 197 -15.69 8.14 -9.23
CA ASP A 197 -15.93 8.47 -7.82
C ASP A 197 -17.36 8.04 -7.52
N VAL A 198 -17.50 6.79 -7.07
CA VAL A 198 -18.78 6.18 -6.72
C VAL A 198 -18.62 5.40 -5.43
N ASP A 199 -19.71 5.16 -4.71
CA ASP A 199 -19.67 4.21 -3.60
C ASP A 199 -19.31 2.80 -4.16
N PRO A 200 -18.22 2.17 -3.68
CA PRO A 200 -17.87 0.82 -4.10
C PRO A 200 -18.98 -0.21 -3.85
N THR A 201 -19.83 0.00 -2.84
CA THR A 201 -20.89 -0.92 -2.40
C THR A 201 -20.38 -2.34 -2.14
N PHE A 202 -19.63 -2.50 -1.06
CA PHE A 202 -19.16 -3.80 -0.59
C PHE A 202 -20.26 -4.60 0.12
N VAL A 203 -20.07 -5.92 0.20
CA VAL A 203 -21.01 -6.83 0.87
C VAL A 203 -21.12 -6.54 2.37
N ASP A 204 -19.99 -6.42 3.07
CA ASP A 204 -19.97 -6.22 4.53
C ASP A 204 -18.57 -5.75 5.01
N THR A 205 -18.34 -4.44 5.01
CA THR A 205 -17.06 -3.85 5.43
C THR A 205 -16.79 -4.06 6.92
N ALA A 206 -17.84 -4.07 7.76
CA ALA A 206 -17.71 -4.25 9.21
C ALA A 206 -17.12 -5.61 9.62
N ASN A 207 -17.24 -6.62 8.74
CA ASN A 207 -16.65 -7.94 8.92
C ASN A 207 -15.49 -8.23 7.94
N GLY A 208 -14.92 -7.20 7.31
CA GLY A 208 -13.78 -7.31 6.39
C GLY A 208 -14.11 -7.96 5.05
N ASN A 209 -15.39 -8.03 4.67
CA ASN A 209 -15.83 -8.59 3.40
C ASN A 209 -15.96 -7.50 2.34
N TYR A 210 -14.82 -7.20 1.71
CA TYR A 210 -14.69 -6.24 0.62
C TYR A 210 -14.95 -6.84 -0.77
N ASN A 211 -15.76 -7.89 -0.86
CA ASN A 211 -16.31 -8.29 -2.16
C ASN A 211 -17.36 -7.27 -2.60
N LEU A 212 -17.38 -6.94 -3.89
CA LEU A 212 -18.36 -6.03 -4.47
C LEU A 212 -19.74 -6.69 -4.52
N LEU A 213 -20.79 -5.92 -4.24
CA LEU A 213 -22.16 -6.32 -4.55
C LEU A 213 -22.37 -6.35 -6.07
N ALA A 214 -23.28 -7.21 -6.53
CA ALA A 214 -23.61 -7.30 -7.96
C ALA A 214 -24.19 -5.99 -8.54
N SER A 215 -24.70 -5.11 -7.68
CA SER A 215 -25.18 -3.77 -8.04
C SER A 215 -24.08 -2.71 -8.12
N SER A 216 -22.84 -3.04 -7.72
CA SER A 216 -21.75 -2.09 -7.71
C SER A 216 -21.45 -1.57 -9.11
N GLN A 217 -21.26 -0.26 -9.21
CA GLN A 217 -20.83 0.41 -10.45
C GLN A 217 -19.39 0.05 -10.83
N LEU A 218 -18.64 -0.57 -9.91
CA LEU A 218 -17.27 -1.01 -10.16
C LEU A 218 -17.20 -2.35 -10.91
N ILE A 219 -18.33 -3.07 -11.00
CA ILE A 219 -18.42 -4.28 -11.81
C ILE A 219 -18.28 -3.90 -13.29
N ASN A 220 -17.28 -4.49 -13.97
CA ASN A 220 -16.92 -4.21 -15.36
C ASN A 220 -16.42 -2.78 -15.64
N ALA A 221 -15.95 -2.04 -14.62
CA ALA A 221 -15.42 -0.68 -14.79
C ALA A 221 -13.89 -0.63 -15.06
N GLY A 222 -13.20 -1.76 -14.95
CA GLY A 222 -11.75 -1.84 -15.15
C GLY A 222 -11.28 -1.59 -16.58
N HIS A 223 -9.97 -1.37 -16.74
CA HIS A 223 -9.33 -1.18 -18.04
C HIS A 223 -9.68 -2.33 -19.03
N PRO A 224 -10.14 -2.04 -20.26
CA PRO A 224 -10.67 -3.05 -21.19
C PRO A 224 -9.63 -4.10 -21.66
N ASP A 225 -8.36 -3.73 -21.74
CA ASP A 225 -7.25 -4.65 -22.05
C ASP A 225 -6.56 -5.24 -20.81
N SER A 226 -7.14 -5.06 -19.62
CA SER A 226 -6.66 -5.77 -18.43
C SER A 226 -6.95 -7.26 -18.63
N THR A 227 -5.90 -8.08 -18.53
CA THR A 227 -5.99 -9.54 -18.68
C THR A 227 -5.99 -10.24 -17.32
N ASP A 228 -6.48 -9.53 -16.30
CA ASP A 228 -6.58 -9.98 -14.92
C ASP A 228 -7.56 -11.14 -14.72
#